data_AF-A0A3Q2Q9N2-F1
#
_entry.id   AF-A0A3Q2Q9N2-F1
#
_cell.length_a   1.000
_cell.length_b   1.000
_cell.length_c   1.000
_cell.angle_alpha   90.00
_cell.angle_beta   90.00
_cell.angle_gamma   90.00
#
_symmetry.space_group_name_H-M   'P 1'
#
loop_
_entity.id
_entity.type
_entity.pdbx_description
1 polymer ?
#
loop_
_entity_poly.entity_id
_entity_poly.type
_entity_poly.pdbx_seq_one_letter_code
_entity_poly.pdbx_strand_id
1 'polypeptide(L)'
;MGFTAPLKYNKWKIKIAALRMYTCCVERINYDEFFDKCSLPDTLNSWFLVAQLHVWMCLVRMRQEGREGKFMCRYIVHSMWEDVEQRSKIMGIDATHRKEAMKAMTETFYAAIFGYDEGILSDDCVLAAALWRNLFNRQCEDPQQLELMVEYVRKQVGLFLTVLLGMDMPFYLLVTGQ
;
A
#
# COMPACT_ATOMS: atom_id res chain seq x y z
N MET A 1 2.75 -3.91 33.23
CA MET A 1 3.74 -4.75 32.52
C MET A 1 2.99 -5.88 31.83
N GLY A 2 2.74 -5.76 30.52
CA GLY A 2 1.87 -6.69 29.79
C GLY A 2 2.63 -7.92 29.30
N PHE A 3 2.21 -9.10 29.75
CA PHE A 3 2.65 -10.39 29.21
C PHE A 3 2.27 -10.49 27.73
N THR A 4 3.20 -10.18 26.82
CA THR A 4 3.00 -10.44 25.40
C THR A 4 3.24 -11.93 25.15
N ALA A 5 2.17 -12.73 25.03
CA ALA A 5 2.27 -14.12 24.61
C ALA A 5 3.08 -14.25 23.30
N PRO A 6 3.79 -15.35 23.04
CA PRO A 6 4.51 -15.55 21.78
C PRO A 6 3.55 -15.51 20.58
N LEU A 7 4.07 -15.14 19.40
CA LEU A 7 3.31 -15.17 18.15
C LEU A 7 2.91 -16.62 17.83
N LYS A 8 1.71 -16.81 17.26
CA LYS A 8 1.20 -18.12 16.85
C LYS A 8 2.06 -18.80 15.78
N TYR A 9 2.67 -18.01 14.90
CA TYR A 9 3.52 -18.50 13.81
C TYR A 9 4.97 -18.03 13.93
N ASN A 10 5.88 -18.80 13.33
CA ASN A 10 7.30 -18.47 13.27
C ASN A 10 7.50 -17.13 12.53
N LYS A 11 8.24 -16.20 13.16
CA LYS A 11 8.56 -14.88 12.60
C LYS A 11 9.10 -14.95 11.17
N TRP A 12 9.98 -15.89 10.87
CA TRP A 12 10.55 -16.06 9.52
C TRP A 12 9.50 -16.38 8.46
N LYS A 13 8.54 -17.25 8.79
CA LYS A 13 7.42 -17.56 7.88
C LYS A 13 6.57 -16.34 7.61
N ILE A 14 6.28 -15.54 8.65
CA ILE A 14 5.53 -14.29 8.48
C ILE A 14 6.32 -13.28 7.61
N LYS A 15 7.65 -13.22 7.72
CA LYS A 15 8.47 -12.36 6.84
C LYS A 15 8.40 -12.79 5.37
N ILE A 16 8.51 -14.09 5.10
CA ILE A 16 8.41 -14.61 3.72
C ILE A 16 7.03 -14.31 3.13
N ALA A 17 5.98 -14.53 3.92
CA ALA A 17 4.62 -14.19 3.53
C ALA A 17 4.43 -12.69 3.30
N ALA A 18 4.99 -11.83 4.17
CA ALA A 18 4.99 -10.38 4.00
C ALA A 18 5.65 -9.95 2.69
N LEU A 19 6.82 -10.51 2.37
CA LEU A 19 7.53 -10.22 1.13
C LEU A 19 6.70 -10.64 -0.08
N ARG A 20 6.12 -11.84 -0.08
CA ARG A 20 5.23 -12.30 -1.15
C ARG A 20 4.02 -11.39 -1.34
N MET A 21 3.41 -10.95 -0.24
CA MET A 21 2.28 -10.01 -0.28
C MET A 21 2.71 -8.66 -0.85
N TYR A 22 3.86 -8.13 -0.44
CA TYR A 22 4.43 -6.91 -1.02
C TYR A 22 4.66 -7.06 -2.52
N THR A 23 5.34 -8.13 -2.94
CA THR A 23 5.59 -8.43 -4.36
C THR A 23 4.28 -8.50 -5.16
N CYS A 24 3.25 -9.18 -4.65
CA CYS A 24 1.93 -9.20 -5.30
C CYS A 24 1.29 -7.81 -5.42
N CYS A 25 1.50 -6.93 -4.43
CA CYS A 25 1.00 -5.56 -4.48
C CYS A 25 1.71 -4.72 -5.53
N VAL A 26 2.94 -5.06 -5.93
CA VAL A 26 3.78 -4.18 -6.75
C VAL A 26 3.95 -4.73 -8.16
N GLU A 27 4.07 -6.04 -8.35
CA GLU A 27 4.35 -6.66 -9.67
C GLU A 27 3.10 -6.88 -10.52
N ARG A 28 1.91 -6.97 -9.91
CA ARG A 28 0.65 -7.22 -10.64
C ARG A 28 -0.03 -5.94 -11.13
N ILE A 29 0.56 -4.77 -10.89
CA ILE A 29 0.01 -3.48 -11.29
C ILE A 29 0.49 -3.14 -12.70
N ASN A 30 -0.44 -2.76 -13.55
CA ASN A 30 -0.13 -2.09 -14.81
C ASN A 30 0.17 -0.60 -14.56
N TYR A 31 1.42 -0.26 -14.23
CA TYR A 31 1.79 1.13 -13.90
C TYR A 31 1.57 2.09 -15.07
N ASP A 32 1.78 1.65 -16.30
CA ASP A 32 1.60 2.49 -17.50
C ASP A 32 0.15 2.97 -17.60
N GLU A 33 -0.82 2.09 -17.33
CA GLU A 33 -2.24 2.44 -17.31
C GLU A 33 -2.57 3.42 -16.17
N PHE A 34 -1.95 3.28 -15.01
CA PHE A 34 -2.12 4.25 -13.91
C PHE A 34 -1.52 5.61 -14.25
N PHE A 35 -0.34 5.63 -14.86
CA PHE A 35 0.33 6.87 -15.23
C PHE A 35 -0.44 7.62 -16.31
N ASP A 36 -0.99 6.90 -17.29
CA ASP A 36 -1.84 7.47 -18.33
C ASP A 36 -3.17 7.98 -17.76
N LYS A 37 -3.93 7.11 -17.08
CA LYS A 37 -5.27 7.46 -16.55
C LYS A 37 -5.24 8.54 -15.48
N CYS A 38 -4.20 8.56 -14.64
CA CYS A 38 -4.06 9.54 -13.57
C CYS A 38 -3.17 10.73 -13.96
N SER A 39 -2.69 10.78 -15.21
CA SER A 39 -1.79 11.82 -15.72
C SER A 39 -0.55 12.03 -14.82
N LEU A 40 -0.03 10.93 -14.26
CA LEU A 40 1.13 10.97 -13.38
C LEU A 40 2.42 10.94 -14.22
N PRO A 41 3.43 11.76 -13.89
CA PRO A 41 4.70 11.74 -14.61
C PRO A 41 5.47 10.44 -14.32
N ASP A 42 6.19 9.89 -15.29
CA ASP A 42 7.00 8.68 -15.09
C ASP A 42 8.23 8.99 -14.21
N THR A 43 8.05 8.87 -12.89
CA THR A 43 9.04 9.18 -11.87
C THR A 43 8.99 8.18 -10.72
N LEU A 44 10.08 8.08 -9.95
CA LEU A 44 10.10 7.27 -8.72
C LEU A 44 8.96 7.64 -7.77
N ASN A 45 8.61 8.92 -7.69
CA ASN A 45 7.53 9.39 -6.84
C ASN A 45 6.17 8.88 -7.31
N SER A 46 5.86 8.98 -8.61
CA SER A 46 4.59 8.45 -9.14
C SER A 46 4.48 6.94 -8.97
N TRP A 47 5.57 6.20 -9.22
CA TRP A 47 5.63 4.78 -8.91
C TRP A 47 5.34 4.51 -7.42
N PHE A 48 5.97 5.27 -6.52
CA PHE A 48 5.75 5.15 -5.08
C PHE A 48 4.30 5.46 -4.68
N LEU A 49 3.67 6.48 -5.28
CA LEU A 49 2.28 6.84 -4.99
C LEU A 49 1.28 5.73 -5.38
N VAL A 50 1.52 5.08 -6.51
CA VAL A 50 0.71 3.93 -6.95
C VAL A 50 1.00 2.71 -6.06
N ALA A 51 2.26 2.41 -5.77
CA ALA A 51 2.65 1.29 -4.91
C ALA A 51 2.11 1.44 -3.48
N GLN A 52 2.22 2.64 -2.87
CA GLN A 52 1.73 2.89 -1.52
C GLN A 52 0.21 2.70 -1.41
N LEU A 53 -0.56 3.02 -2.46
CA LEU A 53 -2.02 2.86 -2.45
C LEU A 53 -2.38 1.38 -2.34
N HIS A 54 -1.72 0.54 -3.13
CA HIS A 54 -1.94 -0.90 -3.11
C HIS A 54 -1.43 -1.56 -1.83
N VAL A 55 -0.26 -1.13 -1.35
CA VAL A 55 0.24 -1.55 -0.05
C VAL A 55 -0.75 -1.17 1.05
N TRP A 56 -1.29 0.05 1.06
CA TRP A 56 -2.30 0.47 2.03
C TRP A 56 -3.54 -0.44 2.01
N MET A 57 -4.09 -0.76 0.84
CA MET A 57 -5.23 -1.69 0.72
C MET A 57 -4.90 -3.07 1.34
N CYS A 58 -3.69 -3.58 1.09
CA CYS A 58 -3.20 -4.82 1.71
C CYS A 58 -3.07 -4.69 3.24
N LEU A 59 -2.56 -3.56 3.74
CA LEU A 59 -2.44 -3.29 5.18
C LEU A 59 -3.80 -3.27 5.88
N VAL A 60 -4.82 -2.64 5.28
CA VAL A 60 -6.19 -2.60 5.83
C VAL A 60 -6.72 -4.02 6.09
N ARG A 61 -6.45 -4.95 5.17
CA ARG A 61 -6.84 -6.36 5.33
C ARG A 61 -5.98 -7.09 6.36
N MET A 62 -4.66 -6.94 6.31
CA MET A 62 -3.75 -7.64 7.22
C MET A 62 -3.92 -7.21 8.68
N ARG A 63 -4.31 -5.95 8.94
CA ARG A 63 -4.58 -5.46 10.31
C ARG A 63 -5.73 -6.21 11.00
N GLN A 64 -6.61 -6.88 10.25
CA GLN A 64 -7.72 -7.68 10.80
C GLN A 64 -7.26 -9.04 11.35
N GLU A 65 -6.04 -9.50 11.01
CA GLU A 65 -5.47 -10.78 11.45
C GLU A 65 -4.78 -10.72 12.83
N GLY A 66 -5.20 -9.77 13.68
CA GLY A 66 -4.68 -9.63 15.04
C GLY A 66 -3.17 -9.31 15.09
N ARG A 67 -2.43 -10.03 15.94
CA ARG A 67 -1.03 -9.68 16.27
C ARG A 67 -0.07 -10.06 15.15
N GLU A 68 -0.29 -11.20 14.53
CA GLU A 68 0.47 -11.74 13.41
C GLU A 68 0.29 -10.86 12.18
N GLY A 69 -0.94 -10.41 11.92
CA GLY A 69 -1.25 -9.42 10.88
C GLY A 69 -0.50 -8.11 11.09
N LYS A 70 -0.52 -7.55 12.31
CA LYS A 70 0.25 -6.35 12.65
C LYS A 70 1.77 -6.54 12.47
N PHE A 71 2.28 -7.73 12.79
CA PHE A 71 3.69 -8.06 12.55
C PHE A 71 4.00 -8.14 11.06
N MET A 72 3.12 -8.77 10.26
CA MET A 72 3.24 -8.84 8.81
C MET A 72 3.21 -7.44 8.17
N CYS A 73 2.27 -6.57 8.57
CA CYS A 73 2.18 -5.18 8.12
C CYS A 73 3.52 -4.44 8.26
N ARG A 74 4.21 -4.60 9.38
CA ARG A 74 5.52 -3.97 9.60
C ARG A 74 6.56 -4.43 8.57
N TYR A 75 6.56 -5.72 8.23
CA TYR A 75 7.47 -6.26 7.23
C TYR A 75 7.09 -5.88 5.80
N ILE A 76 5.81 -5.77 5.47
CA ILE A 76 5.36 -5.26 4.16
C ILE A 76 5.87 -3.83 3.96
N VAL A 77 5.68 -2.96 4.95
CA VAL A 77 6.16 -1.57 4.89
C VAL A 77 7.69 -1.52 4.83
N HIS A 78 8.39 -2.38 5.56
CA HIS A 78 9.85 -2.49 5.47
C HIS A 78 10.31 -2.83 4.05
N SER A 79 9.73 -3.88 3.44
CA SER A 79 10.07 -4.28 2.07
C SER A 79 9.76 -3.20 1.03
N MET A 80 8.69 -2.43 1.23
CA MET A 80 8.39 -1.26 0.40
C MET A 80 9.50 -0.22 0.44
N TRP A 81 9.99 0.12 1.65
CA TRP A 81 11.07 1.11 1.77
C TRP A 81 12.41 0.59 1.22
N GLU A 82 12.71 -0.70 1.37
CA GLU A 82 13.88 -1.33 0.74
C GLU A 82 13.83 -1.22 -0.78
N ASP A 83 12.66 -1.43 -1.39
CA ASP A 83 12.46 -1.32 -2.85
C ASP A 83 12.59 0.13 -3.33
N VAL A 84 12.02 1.10 -2.61
CA VAL A 84 12.23 2.54 -2.90
C VAL A 84 13.72 2.89 -2.86
N GLU A 85 14.43 2.44 -1.81
CA GLU A 85 15.86 2.69 -1.68
C GLU A 85 16.66 2.04 -2.82
N GLN A 86 16.33 0.80 -3.19
CA GLN A 86 16.99 0.11 -4.29
C GLN A 86 16.74 0.81 -5.64
N ARG A 87 15.49 1.15 -5.95
CA ARG A 87 15.12 1.84 -7.19
C ARG A 87 15.77 3.21 -7.31
N SER A 88 15.78 3.99 -6.22
CA SER A 88 16.46 5.30 -6.21
C SER A 88 17.97 5.19 -6.50
N LYS A 89 18.64 4.12 -6.03
CA LYS A 89 20.05 3.85 -6.36
C LYS A 89 20.22 3.46 -7.83
N ILE A 90 19.35 2.60 -8.36
CA ILE A 90 19.38 2.16 -9.77
C ILE A 90 19.17 3.36 -10.72
N MET A 91 18.27 4.27 -10.36
CA MET A 91 18.00 5.51 -11.12
C MET A 91 19.12 6.55 -11.00
N GLY A 92 20.19 6.28 -10.24
CA GLY A 92 21.33 7.18 -10.10
C GLY A 92 21.04 8.43 -9.27
N ILE A 93 20.02 8.42 -8.41
CA ILE A 93 19.71 9.58 -7.56
C ILE A 93 20.79 9.73 -6.48
N ASP A 94 21.38 10.92 -6.41
CA ASP A 94 22.41 11.26 -5.42
C ASP A 94 21.96 10.99 -3.98
N ALA A 95 22.91 10.67 -3.10
CA ALA A 95 22.61 10.33 -1.71
C ALA A 95 21.86 11.44 -0.95
N THR A 96 22.20 12.71 -1.21
CA THR A 96 21.54 13.87 -0.58
C THR A 96 20.10 14.01 -1.04
N HIS A 97 19.88 14.07 -2.35
CA HIS A 97 18.55 14.14 -2.96
C HIS A 97 17.68 12.93 -2.59
N ARG A 98 18.27 11.73 -2.54
CA ARG A 98 17.58 10.52 -2.09
C ARG A 98 17.09 10.64 -0.65
N LYS A 99 17.92 11.16 0.26
CA LYS A 99 17.53 11.34 1.66
C LYS A 99 16.37 12.34 1.81
N GLU A 100 16.40 13.42 1.05
CA GLU A 100 15.32 14.42 1.02
C GLU A 100 14.03 13.84 0.44
N ALA A 101 14.12 13.14 -0.69
CA ALA A 101 12.99 12.46 -1.31
C ALA A 101 12.36 11.42 -0.37
N MET A 102 13.19 10.59 0.28
CA MET A 102 12.71 9.61 1.27
C MET A 102 11.95 10.25 2.43
N LYS A 103 12.41 11.42 2.91
CA LYS A 103 11.72 12.17 3.96
C LYS A 103 10.34 12.65 3.48
N ALA A 104 10.28 13.26 2.31
CA ALA A 104 9.02 13.73 1.72
C ALA A 104 8.04 12.58 1.43
N MET A 105 8.54 11.45 0.92
CA MET A 105 7.76 10.23 0.71
C MET A 105 7.23 9.66 2.02
N THR A 106 8.01 9.72 3.11
CA THR A 106 7.56 9.26 4.44
C THR A 106 6.40 10.11 4.96
N GLU A 107 6.49 11.43 4.84
CA GLU A 107 5.40 12.34 5.23
C GLU A 107 4.14 12.07 4.40
N THR A 108 4.30 11.91 3.08
CA THR A 108 3.23 11.56 2.15
C THR A 108 2.60 10.21 2.50
N PHE A 109 3.39 9.21 2.86
CA PHE A 109 2.91 7.87 3.24
C PHE A 109 1.99 7.90 4.46
N TYR A 110 2.39 8.61 5.53
CA TYR A 110 1.57 8.71 6.72
C TYR A 110 0.29 9.52 6.46
N ALA A 111 0.39 10.64 5.74
CA ALA A 111 -0.77 11.43 5.35
C ALA A 111 -1.78 10.61 4.51
N ALA A 112 -1.26 9.79 3.58
CA ALA A 112 -2.05 8.88 2.77
C ALA A 112 -2.76 7.82 3.62
N ILE A 113 -2.06 7.16 4.55
CA ILE A 113 -2.69 6.17 5.44
C ILE A 113 -3.86 6.78 6.21
N PHE A 114 -3.65 7.94 6.85
CA PHE A 114 -4.71 8.59 7.62
C PHE A 114 -5.88 9.01 6.74
N GLY A 115 -5.61 9.64 5.59
CA GLY A 115 -6.65 10.10 4.69
C GLY A 115 -7.46 8.95 4.07
N TYR A 116 -6.79 7.86 3.69
CA TYR A 116 -7.45 6.70 3.11
C TYR A 116 -8.23 5.89 4.16
N ASP A 117 -7.68 5.71 5.38
CA ASP A 117 -8.38 5.08 6.50
C ASP A 117 -9.66 5.87 6.86
N GLU A 118 -9.62 7.21 6.82
CA GLU A 118 -10.80 8.06 7.02
C GLU A 118 -11.81 7.92 5.86
N GLY A 119 -11.34 8.05 4.62
CA GLY A 119 -12.20 7.99 3.43
C GLY A 119 -12.92 6.65 3.25
N ILE A 120 -12.24 5.53 3.54
CA ILE A 120 -12.88 4.21 3.41
C ILE A 120 -13.97 3.98 4.46
N LEU A 121 -13.84 4.58 5.65
CA LEU A 121 -14.82 4.46 6.73
C LEU A 121 -15.96 5.48 6.63
N SER A 122 -15.78 6.53 5.83
CA SER A 122 -16.74 7.61 5.62
C SER A 122 -17.43 7.45 4.26
N ASP A 123 -17.48 8.50 3.46
CA ASP A 123 -18.10 8.54 2.14
C ASP A 123 -17.08 8.72 1.00
N ASP A 124 -17.59 8.66 -0.23
CA ASP A 124 -16.80 8.76 -1.45
C ASP A 124 -16.22 10.16 -1.67
N CYS A 125 -16.84 11.21 -1.12
CA CYS A 125 -16.29 12.57 -1.19
C CYS A 125 -15.01 12.69 -0.35
N VAL A 126 -15.02 12.12 0.86
CA VAL A 126 -13.83 12.10 1.73
C VAL A 126 -12.72 11.25 1.11
N LEU A 127 -13.06 10.09 0.54
CA LEU A 127 -12.09 9.25 -0.16
C LEU A 127 -11.52 9.93 -1.42
N ALA A 128 -12.36 10.59 -2.22
CA ALA A 128 -11.93 11.39 -3.37
C ALA A 128 -10.97 12.50 -2.93
N ALA A 129 -11.30 13.23 -1.85
CA ALA A 129 -10.43 14.28 -1.31
C ALA A 129 -9.08 13.72 -0.82
N ALA A 130 -9.08 12.54 -0.19
CA ALA A 130 -7.85 11.87 0.22
C ALA A 130 -6.98 11.45 -0.98
N LEU A 131 -7.58 10.89 -2.03
CA LEU A 131 -6.91 10.52 -3.29
C LEU A 131 -6.37 11.76 -4.00
N TRP A 132 -7.17 12.82 -4.10
CA TRP A 132 -6.74 14.08 -4.70
C TRP A 132 -5.51 14.67 -4.00
N ARG A 133 -5.49 14.68 -2.67
CA ARG A 133 -4.35 15.20 -1.89
C ARG A 133 -3.10 14.35 -2.01
N ASN A 134 -3.24 13.03 -1.95
CA ASN A 134 -2.09 12.13 -1.78
C ASN A 134 -1.62 11.45 -3.07
N LEU A 135 -2.54 10.98 -3.93
CA LEU A 135 -2.22 10.32 -5.20
C LEU A 135 -1.95 11.35 -6.31
N PHE A 136 -2.79 12.38 -6.40
CA PHE A 136 -2.68 13.40 -7.44
C PHE A 136 -1.90 14.64 -6.99
N ASN A 137 -1.36 14.66 -5.77
CA ASN A 137 -0.64 15.79 -5.19
C ASN A 137 -1.36 17.15 -5.38
N ARG A 138 -2.69 17.16 -5.30
CA ARG A 138 -3.56 18.34 -5.49
C ARG A 138 -3.56 18.92 -6.92
N GLN A 139 -3.16 18.14 -7.92
CA GLN A 139 -3.02 18.57 -9.31
C GLN A 139 -4.01 17.89 -10.28
N CYS A 140 -5.04 17.21 -9.77
CA CYS A 140 -6.12 16.68 -10.62
C CYS A 140 -7.27 17.68 -10.72
N GLU A 141 -7.56 18.09 -11.96
CA GLU A 141 -8.63 19.02 -12.30
C GLU A 141 -9.86 18.32 -12.88
N ASP A 142 -9.75 17.04 -13.27
CA ASP A 142 -10.84 16.24 -13.81
C ASP A 142 -11.53 15.40 -12.70
N PRO A 143 -12.79 15.73 -12.32
CA PRO A 143 -13.52 14.94 -11.34
C PRO A 143 -13.74 13.48 -11.75
N GLN A 144 -13.76 13.16 -13.05
CA GLN A 144 -13.96 11.79 -13.53
C GLN A 144 -12.77 10.89 -13.17
N GLN A 145 -11.54 11.42 -13.22
CA GLN A 145 -10.35 10.67 -12.78
C GLN A 145 -10.44 10.30 -11.29
N LEU A 146 -10.93 11.22 -10.45
CA LEU A 146 -11.14 10.96 -9.03
C LEU A 146 -12.24 9.93 -8.80
N GLU A 147 -13.37 10.03 -9.51
CA GLU A 147 -14.48 9.07 -9.43
C GLU A 147 -14.02 7.65 -9.81
N LEU A 148 -13.29 7.51 -10.92
CA LEU A 148 -12.72 6.23 -11.35
C LEU A 148 -11.78 5.64 -10.29
N MET A 149 -10.95 6.48 -9.67
CA MET A 149 -10.03 6.04 -8.63
C MET A 149 -10.74 5.66 -7.33
N VAL A 150 -11.79 6.39 -6.95
CA VAL A 150 -12.65 6.01 -5.81
C VAL A 150 -13.32 4.67 -6.07
N GLU A 151 -13.93 4.50 -7.23
CA GLU A 151 -14.59 3.25 -7.62
C GLU A 151 -13.59 2.09 -7.63
N TYR A 152 -12.40 2.31 -8.19
CA TYR A 152 -11.30 1.35 -8.17
C TYR A 152 -10.93 0.94 -6.74
N VAL A 153 -10.68 1.90 -5.85
CA VAL A 153 -10.30 1.63 -4.46
C VAL A 153 -11.41 0.88 -3.72
N ARG A 154 -12.67 1.31 -3.86
CA ARG A 154 -13.83 0.64 -3.25
C ARG A 154 -13.96 -0.80 -3.73
N LYS A 155 -13.83 -1.04 -5.04
CA LYS A 155 -13.86 -2.38 -5.62
C LYS A 155 -12.72 -3.25 -5.12
N GLN A 156 -11.48 -2.74 -5.12
CA GLN A 156 -10.31 -3.50 -4.66
C GLN A 156 -10.40 -3.83 -3.17
N VAL A 157 -10.70 -2.85 -2.32
CA VAL A 157 -10.89 -3.10 -0.87
C VAL A 157 -12.07 -4.06 -0.65
N GLY A 158 -13.18 -3.88 -1.37
CA GLY A 158 -14.32 -4.79 -1.35
C GLY A 158 -13.95 -6.22 -1.75
N LEU A 159 -13.16 -6.40 -2.81
CA LEU A 159 -12.63 -7.70 -3.22
C LEU A 159 -11.70 -8.27 -2.15
N PHE A 160 -10.76 -7.50 -1.60
CA PHE A 160 -9.88 -7.95 -0.53
C PHE A 160 -10.64 -8.39 0.74
N LEU A 161 -11.78 -7.75 1.02
CA LEU A 161 -12.65 -8.13 2.13
C LEU A 161 -13.55 -9.34 1.78
N THR A 162 -14.08 -9.40 0.55
CA THR A 162 -15.09 -10.39 0.11
C THR A 162 -14.48 -11.70 -0.39
N VAL A 163 -13.37 -11.66 -1.15
CA VAL A 163 -12.65 -12.84 -1.64
C VAL A 163 -12.20 -13.72 -0.46
N LEU A 164 -12.05 -13.17 0.74
CA LEU A 164 -11.68 -13.91 1.95
C LEU A 164 -12.87 -14.37 2.80
N LEU A 165 -14.10 -14.02 2.43
CA LEU A 165 -15.31 -14.70 2.93
C LEU A 165 -15.69 -15.91 2.04
N GLY A 166 -15.20 -15.96 0.79
CA GLY A 166 -15.66 -16.95 -0.20
C GLY A 166 -14.58 -17.81 -0.88
N MET A 167 -13.29 -17.50 -0.77
CA MET A 167 -12.21 -18.30 -1.36
C MET A 167 -11.00 -18.39 -0.42
N ASP A 168 -10.70 -19.63 -0.06
CA ASP A 168 -9.62 -20.05 0.82
C ASP A 168 -8.22 -19.59 0.37
N MET A 169 -7.78 -18.42 0.82
CA MET A 169 -6.41 -18.28 1.31
C MET A 169 -6.45 -17.74 2.74
N PRO A 170 -6.80 -18.59 3.73
CA PRO A 170 -6.68 -18.24 5.14
C PRO A 170 -5.28 -17.67 5.38
N PHE A 171 -5.16 -16.68 6.26
CA PHE A 171 -3.86 -16.16 6.70
C PHE A 171 -2.86 -17.28 7.06
N TYR A 172 -3.38 -18.43 7.50
CA TYR A 172 -2.65 -19.68 7.62
C TYR A 172 -1.95 -20.12 6.31
N LEU A 173 -2.63 -20.30 5.18
CA LEU A 173 -2.03 -20.73 3.91
C LEU A 173 -0.99 -19.73 3.39
N LEU A 174 -1.24 -18.41 3.58
CA LEU A 174 -0.24 -17.39 3.26
C LEU A 174 1.07 -17.56 4.06
N VAL A 175 0.95 -17.91 5.34
CA VAL A 175 2.10 -18.09 6.25
C VAL A 175 2.73 -19.49 6.14
N THR A 176 1.96 -20.52 5.81
CA THR A 176 2.45 -21.90 5.72
C THR A 176 2.93 -22.29 4.33
N GLY A 177 2.49 -21.58 3.28
CA GLY A 177 2.85 -21.86 1.89
C GLY A 177 2.27 -23.16 1.34
N GLN A 178 1.15 -23.63 1.93
CA GLN A 178 0.34 -24.74 1.43
C GLN A 178 -0.73 -24.25 0.48
#